data_AF-R1CK52-F1
#
_entry.id   AF-R1CK52-F1
#
_cell.length_a   1.000
_cell.length_b   1.000
_cell.length_c   1.000
_cell.angle_alpha   90.00
_cell.angle_beta   90.00
_cell.angle_gamma   90.00
#
_symmetry.space_group_name_H-M   'P 1'
#
loop_
_entity.id
_entity.type
_entity.pdbx_description
1 polymer ?
#
loop_
_entity_poly.entity_id
_entity_poly.type
_entity_poly.pdbx_seq_one_letter_code
_entity_poly.pdbx_strand_id
1 'polypeptide(L)'
;MPSDLLPTLERQLLELECLRSMYPFECSVDAAAESQARAFVDGALPLDTSRSLLSVAVSVAVGECGEVATLHCTLPTVYPETEPPALELSCAGLTPAAHAAVSAALCHAANEAVADGREALSDLCLIRGGFGVRLIWFHHIKSLTKRKAIVASARELRLAGFCKPGFPGLVCCEGDEEACASFVAAIRALRWQAAEP
;
A
#
# COMPACT_ATOMS: atom_id res chain seq x y z
N MET A 1 15.08 -4.06 29.61
CA MET A 1 14.86 -5.52 29.73
C MET A 1 14.19 -5.97 28.44
N PRO A 2 14.37 -7.20 27.94
CA PRO A 2 13.75 -7.65 26.67
C PRO A 2 12.23 -7.46 26.62
N SER A 3 11.56 -7.39 27.77
CA SER A 3 10.14 -7.02 27.91
C SER A 3 9.75 -5.66 27.32
N ASP A 4 10.69 -4.72 27.25
CA ASP A 4 10.42 -3.34 26.80
C ASP A 4 10.33 -3.26 25.26
N LEU A 5 10.80 -4.29 24.56
CA LEU A 5 10.81 -4.37 23.09
C LEU A 5 9.57 -5.08 22.51
N LEU A 6 8.83 -5.81 23.34
CA LEU A 6 7.66 -6.57 22.92
C LEU A 6 6.59 -5.71 22.22
N PRO A 7 6.11 -4.58 22.80
CA PRO A 7 5.09 -3.76 22.14
C PRO A 7 5.59 -3.15 20.82
N THR A 8 6.87 -2.79 20.77
CA THR A 8 7.51 -2.25 19.58
C THR A 8 7.58 -3.31 18.47
N LEU A 9 8.02 -4.52 18.80
CA LEU A 9 8.14 -5.61 17.84
C LEU A 9 6.77 -6.13 17.35
N GLU A 10 5.75 -6.13 18.20
CA GLU A 10 4.36 -6.42 17.81
C GLU A 10 3.87 -5.42 16.75
N ARG A 11 4.12 -4.12 16.95
CA ARG A 11 3.77 -3.09 15.96
C ARG A 11 4.51 -3.28 14.64
N GLN A 12 5.80 -3.57 14.70
CA GLN A 12 6.59 -3.87 13.49
C GLN A 12 6.01 -5.05 12.72
N LEU A 13 5.79 -6.20 13.38
CA LEU A 13 5.25 -7.39 12.73
C LEU A 13 3.86 -7.15 12.12
N LEU A 14 2.99 -6.42 12.83
CA LEU A 14 1.66 -6.06 12.32
C LEU A 14 1.76 -5.20 11.06
N GLU A 15 2.64 -4.20 11.04
CA GLU A 15 2.89 -3.39 9.85
C GLU A 15 3.37 -4.25 8.66
N LEU A 16 4.29 -5.19 8.89
CA LEU A 16 4.77 -6.07 7.83
C LEU A 16 3.69 -7.01 7.29
N GLU A 17 2.82 -7.52 8.17
CA GLU A 17 1.65 -8.31 7.77
C GLU A 17 0.70 -7.49 6.88
N CYS A 18 0.42 -6.25 7.27
CA CYS A 18 -0.40 -5.33 6.49
C CYS A 18 0.22 -5.08 5.10
N LEU A 19 1.52 -4.77 5.05
CA LEU A 19 2.24 -4.54 3.80
C LEU A 19 2.26 -5.77 2.90
N ARG A 20 2.52 -6.96 3.44
CA ARG A 20 2.48 -8.23 2.69
C ARG A 20 1.07 -8.57 2.19
N SER A 21 0.03 -8.18 2.92
CA SER A 21 -1.36 -8.34 2.46
C SER A 21 -1.71 -7.38 1.32
N MET A 22 -1.20 -6.15 1.34
CA MET A 22 -1.46 -5.16 0.28
C MET A 22 -0.60 -5.42 -0.97
N TYR A 23 0.62 -5.91 -0.78
CA TYR A 23 1.65 -6.04 -1.82
C TYR A 23 2.28 -7.44 -1.82
N PRO A 24 1.50 -8.49 -2.11
CA PRO A 24 1.92 -9.88 -1.92
C PRO A 24 3.06 -10.33 -2.84
N PHE A 25 3.29 -9.64 -3.96
CA PHE A 25 4.33 -9.99 -4.93
C PHE A 25 5.51 -9.01 -4.91
N GLU A 26 5.28 -7.81 -4.38
CA GLU A 26 6.25 -6.71 -4.35
C GLU A 26 6.96 -6.57 -3.00
N CYS A 27 6.38 -7.07 -1.91
CA CYS A 27 6.95 -6.98 -0.57
C CYS A 27 7.56 -8.32 -0.15
N SER A 28 8.84 -8.29 0.21
CA SER A 28 9.56 -9.43 0.77
C SER A 28 10.19 -9.05 2.10
N VAL A 29 10.15 -9.98 3.06
CA VAL A 29 10.70 -9.82 4.41
C VAL A 29 11.67 -10.97 4.65
N ASP A 30 12.76 -10.72 5.37
CA ASP A 30 13.65 -11.79 5.82
C ASP A 30 12.90 -12.80 6.71
N ALA A 31 12.64 -13.98 6.16
CA ALA A 31 11.89 -15.04 6.83
C ALA A 31 12.56 -15.54 8.12
N ALA A 32 13.89 -15.49 8.22
CA ALA A 32 14.59 -15.92 9.42
C ALA A 32 14.42 -14.90 10.55
N ALA A 33 14.58 -13.61 10.23
CA ALA A 33 14.38 -12.52 11.18
C ALA A 33 12.90 -12.44 11.62
N GLU A 34 11.95 -12.57 10.69
CA GLU A 34 10.51 -12.56 11.00
C GLU A 34 10.12 -13.75 11.90
N SER A 35 10.59 -14.96 11.57
CA SER A 35 10.31 -16.16 12.37
C SER A 35 10.82 -16.03 13.80
N GLN A 36 12.02 -15.47 13.97
CA GLN A 36 12.59 -15.21 15.29
C GLN A 36 11.80 -14.15 16.06
N ALA A 37 11.41 -13.05 15.39
CA ALA A 37 10.62 -11.99 16.00
C ALA A 37 9.25 -12.52 16.48
N ARG A 38 8.56 -13.31 15.66
CA ARG A 38 7.30 -13.97 16.05
C ARG A 38 7.50 -14.91 17.24
N ALA A 39 8.53 -15.76 17.20
CA ALA A 39 8.81 -16.68 18.30
C ALA A 39 9.10 -15.95 19.63
N PHE A 40 9.66 -14.74 19.57
CA PHE A 40 9.84 -13.89 20.75
C PHE A 40 8.52 -13.29 21.25
N VAL A 41 7.70 -12.74 20.36
CA VAL A 41 6.37 -12.20 20.71
C VAL A 41 5.46 -13.28 21.30
N ASP A 42 5.50 -14.50 20.74
CA ASP A 42 4.75 -15.66 21.24
C ASP A 42 5.30 -16.23 22.57
N GLY A 43 6.42 -15.69 23.08
CA GLY A 43 7.08 -16.16 24.29
C GLY A 43 7.75 -17.53 24.15
N ALA A 44 7.93 -18.02 22.91
CA ALA A 44 8.48 -19.34 22.62
C ALA A 44 10.02 -19.38 22.69
N LEU A 45 10.69 -18.30 22.27
CA LEU A 45 12.16 -18.21 22.25
C LEU A 45 12.65 -16.79 22.62
N PRO A 46 13.80 -16.64 23.28
CA PRO A 46 14.39 -15.33 23.50
C PRO A 46 14.86 -14.69 22.17
N LEU A 47 14.79 -13.36 22.09
CA LEU A 47 15.27 -12.60 20.94
C LEU A 47 16.80 -12.63 20.90
N ASP A 48 17.39 -13.04 19.78
CA ASP A 48 18.82 -12.87 19.54
C ASP A 48 19.09 -11.46 19.00
N THR A 49 19.46 -10.54 19.88
CA THR A 49 19.78 -9.16 19.50
C THR A 49 21.04 -9.04 18.65
N SER A 50 21.84 -10.11 18.47
CA SER A 50 22.96 -10.11 17.52
C SER A 50 22.50 -10.22 16.06
N ARG A 51 21.25 -10.65 15.85
CA ARG A 51 20.63 -10.87 14.53
C ARG A 51 19.39 -10.01 14.29
N SER A 52 18.79 -9.47 15.33
CA SER A 52 17.45 -8.89 15.24
C SER A 52 17.43 -7.45 14.76
N LEU A 53 17.47 -7.29 13.44
CA LEU A 53 16.86 -6.16 12.73
C LEU A 53 15.94 -6.78 11.67
N LEU A 54 14.66 -6.38 11.66
CA LEU A 54 13.77 -6.81 10.58
C LEU A 54 14.17 -6.04 9.32
N SER A 55 14.46 -6.77 8.26
CA SER A 55 14.77 -6.18 6.95
C SER A 55 13.65 -6.52 5.97
N VAL A 56 13.21 -5.49 5.24
CA VAL A 56 12.08 -5.52 4.32
C VAL A 56 12.54 -4.94 3.00
N ALA A 57 12.27 -5.62 1.90
CA ALA A 57 12.47 -5.08 0.57
C ALA A 57 11.12 -4.95 -0.13
N VAL A 58 10.81 -3.73 -0.57
CA VAL A 58 9.62 -3.41 -1.35
C VAL A 58 10.05 -3.01 -2.75
N SER A 59 9.64 -3.78 -3.76
CA SER A 59 9.97 -3.56 -5.17
C SER A 59 8.77 -3.03 -5.93
N VAL A 60 8.92 -1.91 -6.63
CA VAL A 60 7.86 -1.29 -7.42
C VAL A 60 8.35 -1.08 -8.86
N ALA A 61 7.52 -1.44 -9.84
CA ALA A 61 7.78 -1.12 -11.23
C ALA A 61 7.63 0.39 -11.44
N VAL A 62 8.65 1.02 -12.02
CA VAL A 62 8.70 2.46 -12.31
C VAL A 62 8.56 2.67 -13.82
N GLY A 63 7.52 3.38 -14.21
CA GLY A 63 7.23 3.72 -15.61
C GLY A 63 6.71 2.54 -16.45
N GLU A 64 6.55 2.80 -17.75
CA GLU A 64 6.01 1.83 -18.72
C GLU A 64 7.09 0.88 -19.28
N CYS A 65 8.38 1.15 -18.99
CA CYS A 65 9.54 0.43 -19.49
C CYS A 65 9.91 -0.83 -18.69
N GLY A 66 9.22 -1.09 -17.57
CA GLY A 66 9.47 -2.28 -16.73
C GLY A 66 10.73 -2.21 -15.86
N GLU A 67 11.29 -1.01 -15.66
CA GLU A 67 12.35 -0.80 -14.67
C GLU A 67 11.79 -1.01 -13.27
N VAL A 68 12.56 -1.65 -12.38
CA VAL A 68 12.13 -1.91 -11.00
C VAL A 68 12.96 -1.04 -10.07
N ALA A 69 12.28 -0.19 -9.30
CA ALA A 69 12.88 0.43 -8.12
C ALA A 69 12.65 -0.48 -6.92
N THR A 70 13.67 -0.69 -6.10
CA THR A 70 13.57 -1.44 -4.85
C THR A 70 13.94 -0.53 -3.71
N LEU A 71 13.04 -0.39 -2.74
CA LEU A 71 13.29 0.26 -1.47
C LEU A 71 13.61 -0.83 -0.45
N HIS A 72 14.83 -0.85 0.05
CA HIS A 72 15.23 -1.68 1.17
C HIS A 72 15.08 -0.88 2.47
N CYS A 73 14.42 -1.49 3.44
CA CYS A 73 14.10 -0.90 4.73
C CYS A 73 14.64 -1.80 5.83
N THR A 74 15.45 -1.25 6.72
CA THR A 74 15.93 -1.95 7.92
C THR A 74 15.29 -1.31 9.13
N LEU A 75 14.53 -2.08 9.92
CA LEU A 75 13.79 -1.59 11.07
C LEU A 75 14.65 -1.71 12.34
N PRO A 76 15.00 -0.59 12.99
CA PRO A 76 15.61 -0.61 14.33
C PRO A 76 14.71 -1.29 15.35
N THR A 77 15.26 -1.84 16.42
CA THR A 77 14.48 -2.46 17.50
C THR A 77 13.58 -1.48 18.25
N VAL A 78 13.81 -0.18 18.10
CA VAL A 78 13.05 0.92 18.74
C VAL A 78 12.05 1.59 17.79
N TYR A 79 11.97 1.17 16.53
CA TYR A 79 10.99 1.68 15.57
C TYR A 79 9.60 1.06 15.84
N PRO A 80 8.48 1.80 15.79
CA PRO A 80 8.32 3.19 15.38
C PRO A 80 8.36 4.23 16.52
N GLU A 81 8.86 3.87 17.72
CA GLU A 81 8.76 4.75 18.90
C GLU A 81 9.68 5.96 18.84
N THR A 82 10.96 5.77 18.49
CA THR A 82 11.96 6.84 18.59
C THR A 82 12.85 7.01 17.37
N GLU A 83 12.97 6.00 16.53
CA GLU A 83 13.88 6.02 15.37
C GLU A 83 13.17 5.49 14.13
N PRO A 84 13.31 6.16 12.96
CA PRO A 84 12.76 5.69 11.69
C PRO A 84 13.54 4.47 11.13
N PRO A 85 12.96 3.74 10.17
CA PRO A 85 13.69 2.70 9.46
C PRO A 85 14.83 3.32 8.63
N ALA A 86 15.93 2.60 8.50
CA ALA A 86 16.99 2.95 7.56
C ALA A 86 16.51 2.59 6.15
N LEU A 87 16.52 3.56 5.23
CA LEU A 87 15.97 3.43 3.89
C LEU A 87 17.07 3.51 2.83
N GLU A 88 17.09 2.53 1.94
CA GLU A 88 18.02 2.48 0.80
C GLU A 88 17.25 2.25 -0.50
N LEU A 89 17.25 3.25 -1.38
CA LEU A 89 16.62 3.16 -2.70
C LEU A 89 17.62 2.60 -3.72
N SER A 90 17.21 1.61 -4.50
CA SER A 90 17.94 1.11 -5.66
C SER A 90 17.06 1.24 -6.90
N CYS A 91 17.49 2.02 -7.89
CA CYS A 91 16.79 2.15 -9.16
C CYS A 91 17.77 2.55 -10.26
N ALA A 92 17.91 1.70 -11.29
CA ALA A 92 18.89 1.90 -12.37
C ALA A 92 18.58 3.12 -13.26
N GLY A 93 17.30 3.47 -13.43
CA GLY A 93 16.86 4.57 -14.28
C GLY A 93 17.00 5.96 -13.65
N LEU A 94 17.36 6.07 -12.37
CA LEU A 94 17.48 7.36 -11.69
C LEU A 94 18.85 8.00 -11.91
N THR A 95 18.85 9.28 -12.23
CA THR A 95 20.07 10.10 -12.17
C THR A 95 20.53 10.26 -10.72
N PRO A 96 21.83 10.49 -10.44
CA PRO A 96 22.31 10.71 -9.07
C PRO A 96 21.57 11.83 -8.33
N ALA A 97 21.21 12.91 -9.03
CA ALA A 97 20.46 14.02 -8.45
C ALA A 97 19.02 13.62 -8.09
N ALA A 98 18.34 12.87 -8.96
CA ALA A 98 17.01 12.34 -8.69
C ALA A 98 17.02 11.31 -7.55
N HIS A 99 18.01 10.42 -7.54
CA HIS A 99 18.22 9.44 -6.49
C HIS A 99 18.41 10.12 -5.12
N ALA A 100 19.26 11.15 -5.04
CA ALA A 100 19.48 11.92 -3.84
C ALA A 100 18.21 12.65 -3.36
N ALA A 101 17.45 13.25 -4.29
CA ALA A 101 16.21 13.94 -3.97
C ALA A 101 15.13 12.99 -3.43
N VAL A 102 14.93 11.83 -4.06
CA VAL A 102 13.97 10.83 -3.60
C VAL A 102 14.39 10.25 -2.26
N SER A 103 15.67 9.92 -2.08
CA SER A 103 16.19 9.42 -0.81
C SER A 103 15.99 10.44 0.32
N ALA A 104 16.23 11.73 0.06
CA ALA A 104 15.99 12.78 1.05
C ALA A 104 14.51 12.92 1.40
N ALA A 105 13.60 12.83 0.42
CA ALA A 105 12.16 12.89 0.63
C ALA A 105 11.65 11.68 1.44
N LEU A 106 12.12 10.47 1.11
CA LEU A 106 11.80 9.24 1.86
C LEU A 106 12.25 9.34 3.31
N CYS A 107 13.50 9.78 3.55
CA CYS A 107 14.02 10.00 4.90
C CYS A 107 13.18 11.03 5.66
N HIS A 108 12.83 12.15 5.03
CA HIS A 108 12.01 13.18 5.67
C HIS A 108 10.64 12.64 6.09
N ALA A 109 9.93 11.97 5.18
CA ALA A 109 8.62 11.39 5.46
C ALA A 109 8.67 10.33 6.57
N ALA A 110 9.72 9.49 6.60
CA ALA A 110 9.90 8.49 7.66
C ALA A 110 10.12 9.15 9.04
N ASN A 111 10.90 10.23 9.09
CA ASN A 111 11.11 10.99 10.31
C ASN A 111 9.82 11.67 10.80
N GLU A 112 9.02 12.23 9.90
CA GLU A 112 7.72 12.84 10.25
C GLU A 112 6.74 11.78 10.77
N ALA A 113 6.65 10.61 10.13
CA ALA A 113 5.78 9.53 10.59
C ALA A 113 6.12 9.11 12.03
N VAL A 114 7.41 8.85 12.31
CA VAL A 114 7.86 8.50 13.67
C VAL A 114 7.64 9.63 14.67
N ALA A 115 7.85 10.89 14.28
CA ALA A 115 7.59 12.04 15.15
C ALA A 115 6.11 12.14 15.56
N ASP A 116 5.20 11.69 14.68
CA ASP A 116 3.77 11.59 14.95
C ASP A 116 3.35 10.26 15.62
N GLY A 117 4.31 9.38 15.94
CA GLY A 117 4.08 8.07 16.54
C GLY A 117 3.47 7.03 15.59
N ARG A 118 3.60 7.25 14.27
CA ARG A 118 3.07 6.39 13.20
C ARG A 118 4.16 5.48 12.62
N GLU A 119 3.72 4.37 12.05
CA GLU A 119 4.56 3.44 11.31
C GLU A 119 4.89 3.99 9.90
N ALA A 120 6.16 4.35 9.70
CA ALA A 120 6.68 4.94 8.48
C ALA A 120 6.52 4.07 7.23
N LEU A 121 6.64 2.73 7.29
CA LEU A 121 6.58 1.92 6.07
C LEU A 121 5.17 1.84 5.49
N SER A 122 4.16 1.83 6.36
CA SER A 122 2.75 1.92 6.01
C SER A 122 2.49 3.23 5.30
N ASP A 123 2.95 4.34 5.86
CA ASP A 123 2.81 5.65 5.24
C ASP A 123 3.57 5.73 3.92
N LEU A 124 4.84 5.33 3.88
CA LEU A 124 5.67 5.35 2.66
C LEU A 124 5.11 4.45 1.55
N CYS A 125 4.53 3.30 1.89
CA CYS A 125 3.90 2.41 0.91
C CYS A 125 2.47 2.82 0.54
N LEU A 126 1.81 3.63 1.38
CA LEU A 126 0.59 4.38 0.99
C LEU A 126 0.94 5.59 0.11
N ILE A 127 2.20 6.05 0.10
CA ILE A 127 2.77 6.90 -0.97
C ILE A 127 3.10 6.05 -2.23
N ARG A 128 2.49 4.86 -2.40
CA ARG A 128 1.92 4.58 -3.73
C ARG A 128 0.84 5.63 -3.99
N GLY A 129 1.27 6.79 -4.45
CA GLY A 129 0.38 7.75 -5.08
C GLY A 129 -0.42 7.00 -6.13
N GLY A 130 -1.71 6.84 -5.86
CA GLY A 130 -2.65 6.35 -6.86
C GLY A 130 -2.85 4.84 -6.90
N PHE A 131 -3.24 4.15 -5.82
CA PHE A 131 -4.01 2.91 -6.02
C PHE A 131 -5.24 2.86 -5.12
N GLY A 132 -6.41 2.92 -5.75
CA GLY A 132 -7.72 2.94 -5.13
C GLY A 132 -8.55 1.74 -5.52
N VAL A 133 -9.41 1.29 -4.61
CA VAL A 133 -10.53 0.41 -4.91
C VAL A 133 -11.83 1.13 -4.55
N ARG A 134 -12.84 1.07 -5.42
CA ARG A 134 -14.17 1.61 -5.17
C ARG A 134 -15.24 0.59 -5.47
N LEU A 135 -16.18 0.46 -4.53
CA LEU A 135 -17.41 -0.31 -4.69
C LEU A 135 -18.60 0.65 -4.72
N ILE A 136 -19.38 0.59 -5.79
CA ILE A 136 -20.57 1.42 -5.99
C ILE A 136 -21.79 0.50 -6.07
N TRP A 137 -22.68 0.66 -5.10
CA TRP A 137 -23.93 -0.05 -5.02
C TRP A 137 -25.06 0.70 -5.72
N PHE A 138 -25.90 -0.04 -6.43
CA PHE A 138 -27.10 0.46 -7.08
C PHE A 138 -28.27 -0.45 -6.74
N HIS A 139 -29.44 0.15 -6.52
CA HIS A 139 -30.68 -0.63 -6.43
C HIS A 139 -30.89 -1.46 -7.70
N HIS A 140 -30.59 -0.93 -8.88
CA HIS A 140 -30.55 -1.72 -10.12
C HIS A 140 -29.73 -1.05 -11.22
N ILE A 141 -29.06 -1.87 -12.05
CA ILE A 141 -28.42 -1.41 -13.30
C ILE A 141 -29.07 -2.13 -14.48
N LYS A 142 -30.14 -1.54 -15.03
CA LYS A 142 -30.90 -2.12 -16.16
C LYS A 142 -30.49 -1.54 -17.53
N SER A 143 -30.27 -0.23 -17.58
CA SER A 143 -30.00 0.50 -18.83
C SER A 143 -28.74 0.01 -19.55
N LEU A 144 -28.88 -0.37 -20.82
CA LEU A 144 -27.73 -0.68 -21.70
C LEU A 144 -26.82 0.53 -21.88
N THR A 145 -27.39 1.74 -21.98
CA THR A 145 -26.63 2.98 -22.11
C THR A 145 -25.75 3.23 -20.88
N LYS A 146 -26.30 3.08 -19.68
CA LYS A 146 -25.51 3.23 -18.43
C LYS A 146 -24.42 2.17 -18.31
N ARG A 147 -24.72 0.91 -18.68
CA ARG A 147 -23.72 -0.16 -18.73
C ARG A 147 -22.55 0.18 -19.67
N LYS A 148 -22.85 0.68 -20.88
CA LYS A 148 -21.83 1.11 -21.83
C LYS A 148 -21.03 2.30 -21.29
N ALA A 149 -21.67 3.27 -20.64
CA ALA A 149 -21.00 4.41 -20.03
C ALA A 149 -20.04 3.99 -18.90
N ILE A 150 -20.46 3.05 -18.04
CA ILE A 150 -19.61 2.48 -16.99
C ILE A 150 -18.34 1.85 -17.59
N VAL A 151 -18.50 0.98 -18.59
CA VAL A 151 -17.35 0.31 -19.23
C VAL A 151 -16.47 1.31 -19.99
N ALA A 152 -17.06 2.30 -20.65
CA ALA A 152 -16.31 3.32 -21.38
C ALA A 152 -15.47 4.18 -20.42
N SER A 153 -16.07 4.67 -19.32
CA SER A 153 -15.38 5.48 -18.32
C SER A 153 -14.24 4.70 -17.64
N ALA A 154 -14.46 3.42 -17.32
CA ALA A 154 -13.39 2.57 -16.76
C ALA A 154 -12.22 2.41 -17.74
N ARG A 155 -12.51 2.21 -19.04
CA ARG A 155 -11.46 2.08 -20.07
C ARG A 155 -10.69 3.37 -20.30
N GLU A 156 -11.39 4.50 -20.34
CA GLU A 156 -10.77 5.83 -20.51
C GLU A 156 -9.81 6.15 -19.36
N LEU A 157 -10.21 5.82 -18.14
CA LEU A 157 -9.41 6.01 -16.93
C LEU A 157 -8.39 4.88 -16.67
N ARG A 158 -8.28 3.91 -17.60
CA ARG A 158 -7.41 2.73 -17.48
C ARG A 158 -7.61 1.94 -16.17
N LEU A 159 -8.86 1.88 -15.69
CA LEU A 159 -9.24 1.16 -14.48
C LEU A 159 -9.60 -0.30 -14.80
N ALA A 160 -9.23 -1.20 -13.90
CA ALA A 160 -9.69 -2.59 -13.86
C ALA A 160 -10.93 -2.72 -12.95
N GLY A 161 -11.56 -3.89 -12.95
CA GLY A 161 -12.72 -4.18 -12.10
C GLY A 161 -13.88 -4.84 -12.86
N PHE A 162 -15.10 -4.73 -12.32
CA PHE A 162 -16.27 -5.40 -12.88
C PHE A 162 -17.56 -4.60 -12.69
N CYS A 163 -18.54 -4.88 -13.55
CA CYS A 163 -19.91 -4.38 -13.44
C CYS A 163 -20.86 -5.57 -13.48
N LYS A 164 -21.55 -5.83 -12.37
CA LYS A 164 -22.65 -6.80 -12.26
C LYS A 164 -23.97 -6.05 -12.50
N PRO A 165 -24.61 -6.19 -13.67
CA PRO A 165 -25.92 -5.61 -13.90
C PRO A 165 -27.05 -6.41 -13.24
N GLY A 166 -28.23 -5.81 -13.16
CA GLY A 166 -29.42 -6.41 -12.54
C GLY A 166 -29.76 -5.82 -11.17
N PHE A 167 -30.45 -6.61 -10.34
CA PHE A 167 -30.80 -6.30 -8.95
C PHE A 167 -30.06 -7.27 -8.01
N PRO A 168 -29.30 -6.77 -7.03
CA PRO A 168 -28.76 -5.41 -7.00
C PRO A 168 -27.72 -5.20 -8.10
N GLY A 169 -27.54 -3.95 -8.49
CA GLY A 169 -26.46 -3.57 -9.38
C GLY A 169 -25.20 -3.28 -8.56
N LEU A 170 -24.05 -3.79 -9.00
CA LEU A 170 -22.78 -3.58 -8.33
C LEU A 170 -21.70 -3.21 -9.37
N VAL A 171 -20.91 -2.19 -9.05
CA VAL A 171 -19.72 -1.83 -9.82
C VAL A 171 -18.52 -1.81 -8.88
N CYS A 172 -17.45 -2.48 -9.24
CA CYS A 172 -16.15 -2.37 -8.61
C CYS A 172 -15.15 -1.79 -9.62
N CYS A 173 -14.35 -0.82 -9.20
CA CYS A 173 -13.19 -0.38 -9.97
C CYS A 173 -11.94 -0.36 -9.10
N GLU A 174 -10.81 -0.71 -9.71
CA GLU A 174 -9.48 -0.67 -9.11
C GLU A 174 -8.48 -0.04 -10.10
N GLY A 175 -7.49 0.68 -9.58
CA GLY A 175 -6.50 1.38 -10.38
C GLY A 175 -6.09 2.68 -9.70
N ASP A 176 -5.67 3.68 -10.48
CA ASP A 176 -5.22 4.95 -9.89
C ASP A 176 -6.27 5.59 -8.97
N GLU A 177 -5.87 6.13 -7.80
CA GLU A 177 -6.79 6.67 -6.79
C GLU A 177 -7.55 7.92 -7.30
N GLU A 178 -6.86 8.80 -8.02
CA GLU A 178 -7.49 9.97 -8.67
C GLU A 178 -8.40 9.53 -9.80
N ALA A 179 -7.98 8.50 -10.55
CA ALA A 179 -8.81 7.88 -11.58
C ALA A 179 -10.07 7.22 -10.98
N CYS A 180 -9.95 6.50 -9.86
CA CYS A 180 -11.06 5.91 -9.13
C CYS A 180 -12.01 6.97 -8.58
N ALA A 181 -11.49 8.07 -8.03
CA ALA A 181 -12.30 9.20 -7.57
C ALA A 181 -13.05 9.86 -8.74
N SER A 182 -12.37 10.08 -9.87
CA SER A 182 -12.94 10.62 -11.10
C SER A 182 -14.02 9.70 -11.70
N PHE A 183 -13.78 8.39 -11.67
CA PHE A 183 -14.75 7.38 -12.09
C PHE A 183 -16.01 7.45 -11.22
N VAL A 184 -15.88 7.48 -9.90
CA VAL A 184 -17.04 7.60 -8.99
C VAL A 184 -17.82 8.89 -9.27
N ALA A 185 -17.14 10.01 -9.48
CA ALA A 185 -17.79 11.28 -9.83
C ALA A 185 -18.56 11.19 -11.17
N ALA A 186 -17.94 10.62 -12.21
CA ALA A 186 -18.56 10.42 -13.51
C ALA A 186 -19.81 9.51 -13.42
N ILE A 187 -19.71 8.41 -12.68
CA ILE A 187 -20.82 7.48 -12.48
C ILE A 187 -21.95 8.14 -11.68
N ARG A 188 -21.66 8.95 -10.65
CA ARG A 188 -22.68 9.71 -9.89
C ARG A 188 -23.36 10.79 -10.74
N ALA A 189 -22.64 11.39 -11.68
CA ALA A 189 -23.17 12.40 -12.59
C ALA A 189 -24.09 11.82 -13.69
N LEU A 190 -24.06 10.51 -13.92
CA LEU A 190 -25.03 9.87 -14.81
C LEU A 190 -26.44 10.16 -14.26
N ARG A 191 -27.36 10.60 -15.13
CA ARG A 191 -28.75 10.82 -14.72
C ARG A 191 -29.39 9.49 -14.35
N TRP A 192 -29.40 9.17 -13.06
CA TRP A 192 -30.11 8.03 -12.50
C TRP A 192 -31.58 8.38 -12.39
N GLN A 193 -32.32 8.28 -13.50
CA GLN A 193 -33.77 8.24 -13.41
C GLN A 193 -34.15 7.06 -12.50
N ALA A 194 -34.72 7.38 -11.34
CA ALA A 194 -35.63 6.48 -10.67
C ALA A 194 -36.79 6.29 -11.66
N ALA A 195 -36.82 5.14 -12.32
CA ALA A 195 -38.08 4.71 -12.88
C ALA A 195 -38.94 4.34 -11.66
N GLU A 196 -39.85 5.23 -11.29
CA GLU A 196 -41.01 4.90 -10.48
C GLU A 196 -42.26 5.36 -11.23
N PRO A 197 -43.40 4.66 -11.08
CA PRO A 197 -43.62 3.45 -10.25
C PRO A 197 -43.46 2.14 -11.04
#